data_AF-A0A1Y3XXI3-F1
#
_entry.id   AF-A0A1Y3XXI3-F1
#
_cell.length_a   1.000
_cell.length_b   1.000
_cell.length_c   1.000
_cell.angle_alpha   90.00
_cell.angle_beta   90.00
_cell.angle_gamma   90.00
#
_symmetry.space_group_name_H-M   'P 1'
#
loop_
_entity.id
_entity.type
_entity.pdbx_description
1 polymer ?
#
loop_
_entity_poly.entity_id
_entity_poly.type
_entity_poly.pdbx_seq_one_letter_code
_entity_poly.pdbx_strand_id
1 'polypeptide(L)'
;MDMAEHTCKQFDVYIHDIQVVELPQEALKHALLSTRHPLGPDPRPDTPSWAQSLEYGRAYHRISWKHVLSPAEDAALLEATLSRFDTVYLDGSVSVADVLDVHSMRSDLLFDSNTMQWLLLHEMKLSIPIEVMDSAATVRSEDPCSRNWYAALRDCLVRSSDDQPDNRAPWIQSAEDAARLAICSYFYQLKRYSLNPHGVRFPPNCGNLSFFYVPDHPEALSPYSDHELCSRIARLGHNVERIDSNEDDALRKERLYYDFGGRYHTIIVDSQDAIMRYMPLQFHAQYCWAYLRTAHTLVCDMEDALVMESLSKQDEDYLDRIINNIHYEQFLYAEFSRSVQADTEILAYIDRKWSLTLSLTQLEQFANNLAGTLERSLQRSAGKTARRQEIALFALSLIQLIALVSVWADYLNLVETYGDKNYGAFPWAMFGSESALNSFNVLLPWLLIIVSICIMIWCLAKIARHR
;
A
#
# COMPACT_ATOMS: atom_id res chain seq x y z
N MET A 1 -7.22 42.52 49.27
CA MET A 1 -8.34 41.62 48.91
C MET A 1 -8.09 41.28 47.47
N ASP A 2 -7.05 40.47 47.25
CA ASP A 2 -6.61 40.07 45.92
C ASP A 2 -7.25 38.72 45.66
N MET A 3 -8.31 38.73 44.84
CA MET A 3 -8.75 37.52 44.18
C MET A 3 -7.67 37.19 43.14
N ALA A 4 -6.66 36.43 43.56
CA ALA A 4 -5.91 35.63 42.63
C ALA A 4 -6.92 34.68 41.98
N GLU A 5 -7.29 34.97 40.74
CA GLU A 5 -7.89 33.97 39.87
C GLU A 5 -6.98 32.73 39.95
N HIS A 6 -7.43 31.70 40.65
CA HIS A 6 -7.02 30.34 40.37
C HIS A 6 -7.56 30.04 38.96
N THR A 7 -6.88 30.56 37.94
CA THR A 7 -7.07 30.16 36.56
C THR A 7 -6.79 28.67 36.52
N CYS A 8 -7.86 27.88 36.40
CA CYS A 8 -7.75 26.44 36.22
C CYS A 8 -6.89 26.22 34.98
N LYS A 9 -5.67 25.74 35.20
CA LYS A 9 -4.75 25.41 34.13
C LYS A 9 -5.26 24.11 33.51
N GLN A 10 -5.42 24.05 32.19
CA GLN A 10 -5.87 22.85 31.47
C GLN A 10 -4.83 22.43 30.42
N PHE A 11 -5.03 21.24 29.87
CA PHE A 11 -4.37 20.70 28.70
C PHE A 11 -5.39 20.55 27.58
N ASP A 12 -5.07 21.12 26.43
CA ASP A 12 -5.69 20.73 25.18
C ASP A 12 -4.99 19.46 24.66
N VAL A 13 -5.74 18.37 24.59
CA VAL A 13 -5.28 17.06 24.11
C VAL A 13 -5.88 16.80 22.75
N TYR A 14 -5.07 16.92 21.70
CA TYR A 14 -5.47 16.58 20.33
C TYR A 14 -5.17 15.11 20.08
N ILE A 15 -6.20 14.37 19.72
CA ILE A 15 -6.15 12.92 19.57
C ILE A 15 -6.37 12.62 18.09
N HIS A 16 -5.39 11.93 17.51
CA HIS A 16 -5.42 11.51 16.12
C HIS A 16 -5.32 9.99 16.05
N ASP A 17 -6.31 9.36 15.43
CA ASP A 17 -6.32 7.94 15.13
C ASP A 17 -6.24 7.73 13.61
N ILE A 18 -5.30 6.90 13.17
CA ILE A 18 -5.12 6.55 11.76
C ILE A 18 -5.40 5.07 11.61
N GLN A 19 -6.49 4.76 10.93
CA GLN A 19 -6.94 3.39 10.68
C GLN A 19 -6.57 2.92 9.27
N VAL A 20 -6.00 1.72 9.21
CA VAL A 20 -5.74 1.03 7.95
C VAL A 20 -7.03 0.51 7.35
N VAL A 21 -7.24 0.76 6.06
CA VAL A 21 -8.32 0.14 5.30
C VAL A 21 -7.76 -1.03 4.49
N GLU A 22 -8.32 -2.23 4.70
CA GLU A 22 -7.97 -3.42 3.94
C GLU A 22 -8.94 -3.63 2.78
N LEU A 23 -8.38 -3.80 1.58
CA LEU A 23 -9.12 -4.15 0.38
C LEU A 23 -8.97 -5.65 0.09
N PRO A 24 -9.98 -6.28 -0.53
CA PRO A 24 -9.81 -7.65 -1.00
C PRO A 24 -8.76 -7.68 -2.11
N GLN A 25 -8.00 -8.76 -2.16
CA GLN A 25 -6.91 -8.97 -3.13
C GLN A 25 -7.32 -8.66 -4.57
N GLU A 26 -8.48 -9.14 -5.01
CA GLU A 26 -9.00 -8.88 -6.36
C GLU A 26 -9.21 -7.40 -6.65
N ALA A 27 -9.66 -6.63 -5.66
CA ALA A 27 -9.82 -5.19 -5.80
C ALA A 27 -8.46 -4.50 -5.86
N LEU A 28 -7.49 -4.91 -5.03
CA LEU A 28 -6.14 -4.37 -5.06
C LEU A 28 -5.45 -4.66 -6.41
N LYS A 29 -5.57 -5.88 -6.93
CA LYS A 29 -5.13 -6.26 -8.28
C LYS A 29 -5.78 -5.42 -9.36
N HIS A 30 -7.09 -5.25 -9.28
CA HIS A 30 -7.83 -4.42 -10.23
C HIS A 30 -7.43 -2.94 -10.18
N ALA A 31 -7.24 -2.37 -8.98
CA ALA A 31 -6.78 -1.00 -8.79
C ALA A 31 -5.36 -0.82 -9.34
N LEU A 32 -4.45 -1.72 -8.98
CA LEU A 32 -3.07 -1.66 -9.40
C LEU A 32 -2.96 -1.76 -10.92
N LEU A 33 -3.69 -2.65 -11.60
CA LEU A 33 -3.66 -2.79 -13.06
C LEU A 33 -4.36 -1.66 -13.84
N SER A 34 -5.04 -0.75 -13.14
CA SER A 34 -5.80 0.32 -13.78
C SER A 34 -5.02 1.63 -13.94
N THR A 35 -5.56 2.57 -14.70
CA THR A 35 -5.01 3.93 -14.78
C THR A 35 -5.23 4.63 -13.44
N ARG A 36 -4.15 5.21 -12.90
CA ARG A 36 -4.19 5.95 -11.62
C ARG A 36 -5.02 7.22 -11.83
N HIS A 37 -6.16 7.32 -11.15
CA HIS A 37 -6.96 8.53 -11.10
C HIS A 37 -7.05 9.00 -9.64
N PRO A 38 -6.86 10.29 -9.33
CA PRO A 38 -7.15 10.81 -8.00
C PRO A 38 -8.64 10.64 -7.68
N LEU A 39 -9.00 10.74 -6.40
CA LEU A 39 -10.40 10.80 -5.94
C LEU A 39 -11.05 12.08 -6.47
N GLY A 40 -11.55 12.06 -7.72
CA GLY A 40 -12.26 13.17 -8.34
C GLY A 40 -11.44 14.47 -8.49
N PRO A 41 -11.98 15.47 -9.20
CA PRO A 41 -11.41 16.80 -9.31
C PRO A 41 -12.09 17.72 -8.29
N ASP A 42 -11.89 17.52 -6.99
CA ASP A 42 -12.34 18.54 -6.02
C ASP A 42 -11.23 19.58 -5.79
N PRO A 43 -11.50 20.88 -6.02
CA PRO A 43 -10.49 21.92 -6.06
C PRO A 43 -10.14 22.47 -4.66
N ARG A 44 -9.74 21.62 -3.70
CA ARG A 44 -9.16 21.93 -2.36
C ARG A 44 -9.94 22.84 -1.36
N PRO A 45 -9.68 22.75 -0.03
CA PRO A 45 -9.10 21.64 0.73
C PRO A 45 -10.01 21.21 1.89
N ASP A 46 -10.56 20.01 1.84
CA ASP A 46 -10.89 19.26 3.06
C ASP A 46 -9.60 18.68 3.70
N THR A 47 -8.41 19.01 3.18
CA THR A 47 -7.12 18.61 3.74
C THR A 47 -6.96 19.17 5.16
N PRO A 48 -6.64 18.32 6.17
CA PRO A 48 -6.32 18.80 7.51
C PRO A 48 -5.26 19.90 7.46
N SER A 49 -5.33 20.90 8.33
CA SER A 49 -4.41 22.04 8.29
C SER A 49 -2.94 21.59 8.42
N TRP A 50 -2.64 20.65 9.30
CA TRP A 50 -1.32 20.04 9.44
C TRP A 50 -0.95 19.14 8.26
N ALA A 51 -1.91 18.67 7.46
CA ALA A 51 -1.60 17.93 6.24
C ALA A 51 -1.31 18.87 5.06
N GLN A 52 -1.65 20.16 5.16
CA GLN A 52 -1.21 21.16 4.19
C GLN A 52 0.30 21.41 4.30
N SER A 53 0.89 21.27 5.50
CA SER A 53 2.34 21.25 5.65
C SER A 53 2.96 19.94 5.12
N LEU A 54 2.25 18.81 5.10
CA LEU A 54 2.76 17.62 4.40
C LEU A 54 2.92 17.81 2.89
N GLU A 55 2.32 18.83 2.29
CA GLU A 55 2.62 19.24 0.91
C GLU A 55 4.03 19.86 0.76
N TYR A 56 4.85 19.91 1.82
CA TYR A 56 6.28 20.22 1.77
C TYR A 56 7.08 19.14 1.00
N GLY A 57 7.03 19.21 -0.33
CA GLY A 57 7.85 18.39 -1.23
C GLY A 57 7.02 17.49 -2.15
N ARG A 58 7.64 16.98 -3.21
CA ARG A 58 6.95 16.15 -4.22
C ARG A 58 6.46 14.81 -3.66
N ALA A 59 6.80 14.51 -2.40
CA ALA A 59 6.41 13.35 -1.63
C ALA A 59 4.91 12.99 -1.78
N TYR A 60 4.00 13.92 -1.48
CA TYR A 60 2.58 13.62 -1.34
C TYR A 60 1.66 14.23 -2.41
N HIS A 61 2.22 14.59 -3.57
CA HIS A 61 1.51 15.30 -4.65
C HIS A 61 0.29 14.56 -5.24
N ARG A 62 0.06 13.28 -4.89
CA ARG A 62 -1.10 12.50 -5.35
C ARG A 62 -1.95 11.90 -4.23
N ILE A 63 -1.78 12.41 -3.02
CA ILE A 63 -2.72 12.14 -1.94
C ILE A 63 -3.97 12.97 -2.17
N SER A 64 -5.12 12.31 -2.10
CA SER A 64 -6.43 12.94 -2.13
C SER A 64 -7.09 12.76 -0.77
N TRP A 65 -7.71 13.83 -0.27
CA TRP A 65 -8.48 13.83 0.97
C TRP A 65 -9.94 14.00 0.63
N LYS A 66 -10.79 13.30 1.37
CA LYS A 66 -12.23 13.46 1.29
C LYS A 66 -12.78 13.51 2.71
N HIS A 67 -13.47 14.60 3.05
CA HIS A 67 -14.24 14.64 4.29
C HIS A 67 -15.35 13.59 4.23
N VAL A 68 -15.46 12.79 5.28
CA VAL A 68 -16.42 11.69 5.34
C VAL A 68 -17.51 11.97 6.34
N LEU A 69 -17.17 12.53 7.51
CA LEU A 69 -18.15 12.73 8.57
C LEU A 69 -17.69 13.72 9.66
N SER A 70 -18.61 14.57 10.12
CA SER A 70 -18.51 15.31 11.38
C SER A 70 -19.79 15.14 12.21
N PRO A 71 -19.73 14.61 13.45
CA PRO A 71 -20.92 14.45 14.30
C PRO A 71 -21.63 15.77 14.62
N ALA A 72 -20.90 16.90 14.63
CA ALA A 72 -21.49 18.21 14.90
C ALA A 72 -22.58 18.59 13.88
N GLU A 73 -22.60 17.96 12.71
CA GLU A 73 -23.61 18.18 11.66
C GLU A 73 -24.88 17.33 11.85
N ASP A 74 -24.83 16.26 12.66
CA ASP A 74 -25.95 15.34 12.90
C ASP A 74 -26.22 15.16 14.41
N ALA A 75 -27.31 15.76 14.88
CA ALA A 75 -27.68 15.74 16.30
C ALA A 75 -27.92 14.34 16.88
N ALA A 76 -28.50 13.41 16.10
CA ALA A 76 -28.79 12.06 16.61
C ALA A 76 -27.51 11.24 16.74
N LEU A 77 -26.60 11.37 15.76
CA LEU A 77 -25.28 10.75 15.81
C LEU A 77 -24.45 11.30 16.97
N LEU A 78 -24.51 12.63 17.18
CA LEU A 78 -23.83 13.29 18.27
C LEU A 78 -24.29 12.77 19.63
N GLU A 79 -25.60 12.74 19.89
CA GLU A 79 -26.16 12.26 21.15
C GLU A 79 -25.73 10.82 21.46
N ALA A 80 -25.80 9.93 20.47
CA ALA A 80 -25.37 8.55 20.62
C ALA A 80 -23.86 8.42 20.86
N THR A 81 -23.06 9.30 20.24
CA THR A 81 -21.61 9.33 20.39
C THR A 81 -21.19 9.85 21.77
N LEU A 82 -21.80 10.96 22.23
CA LEU A 82 -21.58 11.50 23.57
C LEU A 82 -21.98 10.50 24.65
N SER A 83 -23.12 9.82 24.48
CA SER A 83 -23.57 8.76 25.41
C SER A 83 -22.54 7.63 25.54
N ARG A 84 -21.77 7.35 24.50
CA ARG A 84 -20.69 6.36 24.56
C ARG A 84 -19.48 6.89 25.34
N PHE A 85 -19.06 8.12 25.07
CA PHE A 85 -17.91 8.74 25.74
C PHE A 85 -18.18 9.08 27.22
N ASP A 86 -19.44 9.28 27.61
CA ASP A 86 -19.87 9.48 29.01
C ASP A 86 -19.56 8.24 29.89
N THR A 87 -19.38 7.07 29.26
CA THR A 87 -18.99 5.84 29.97
C THR A 87 -17.47 5.69 30.15
N VAL A 88 -16.68 6.62 29.62
CA VAL A 88 -15.21 6.62 29.71
C VAL A 88 -14.80 7.70 30.69
N TYR A 89 -14.30 7.30 31.85
CA TYR A 89 -13.91 8.19 32.94
C TYR A 89 -12.40 8.47 32.89
N LEU A 90 -12.03 9.75 32.87
CA LEU A 90 -10.64 10.22 32.95
C LEU A 90 -10.11 10.07 34.38
N ASP A 91 -10.91 10.50 35.35
CA ASP A 91 -10.74 10.23 36.77
C ASP A 91 -12.06 9.74 37.36
N GLY A 92 -12.15 9.52 38.68
CA GLY A 92 -13.37 9.01 39.32
C GLY A 92 -14.62 9.92 39.20
N SER A 93 -14.51 11.10 38.59
CA SER A 93 -15.57 12.12 38.53
C SER A 93 -15.80 12.75 37.17
N VAL A 94 -14.78 12.84 36.31
CA VAL A 94 -14.83 13.51 35.00
C VAL A 94 -14.80 12.47 33.88
N SER A 95 -15.79 12.50 33.00
CA SER A 95 -15.86 11.66 31.81
C SER A 95 -15.19 12.31 30.60
N VAL A 96 -14.95 11.54 29.54
CA VAL A 96 -14.48 12.06 28.24
C VAL A 96 -15.54 12.98 27.63
N ALA A 97 -16.84 12.68 27.79
CA ALA A 97 -17.91 13.52 27.26
C ALA A 97 -17.92 14.92 27.88
N ASP A 98 -17.53 15.06 29.15
CA ASP A 98 -17.50 16.35 29.86
C ASP A 98 -16.44 17.32 29.31
N VAL A 99 -15.37 16.80 28.74
CA VAL A 99 -14.20 17.57 28.28
C VAL A 99 -14.01 17.55 26.75
N LEU A 100 -14.87 16.83 26.03
CA LEU A 100 -14.77 16.67 24.57
C LEU A 100 -15.28 17.92 23.85
N ASP A 101 -14.42 18.50 23.01
CA ASP A 101 -14.83 19.52 22.05
C ASP A 101 -15.49 18.85 20.84
N VAL A 102 -16.82 18.85 20.82
CA VAL A 102 -17.62 18.25 19.75
C VAL A 102 -17.32 18.85 18.37
N HIS A 103 -16.99 20.15 18.30
CA HIS A 103 -16.74 20.81 17.02
C HIS A 103 -15.38 20.43 16.42
N SER A 104 -14.49 19.88 17.22
CA SER A 104 -13.21 19.34 16.75
C SER A 104 -13.32 17.95 16.13
N MET A 105 -14.46 17.25 16.31
CA MET A 105 -14.65 15.87 15.88
C MET A 105 -14.82 15.77 14.37
N ARG A 106 -13.91 15.03 13.73
CA ARG A 106 -13.82 14.97 12.27
C ARG A 106 -13.24 13.64 11.80
N SER A 107 -13.79 13.11 10.70
CA SER A 107 -13.28 11.92 10.02
C SER A 107 -13.02 12.19 8.54
N ASP A 108 -11.82 11.86 8.07
CA ASP A 108 -11.43 12.02 6.66
C ASP A 108 -10.85 10.75 6.07
N LEU A 109 -11.22 10.47 4.84
CA LEU A 109 -10.66 9.40 4.04
C LEU A 109 -9.51 9.95 3.19
N LEU A 110 -8.35 9.34 3.38
CA LEU A 110 -7.17 9.55 2.58
C LEU A 110 -7.04 8.46 1.52
N PHE A 111 -6.65 8.86 0.32
CA PHE A 111 -6.25 7.96 -0.76
C PHE A 111 -4.93 8.38 -1.38
N ASP A 112 -3.94 7.49 -1.36
CA ASP A 112 -2.72 7.64 -2.15
C ASP A 112 -2.84 6.82 -3.44
N SER A 113 -2.90 7.53 -4.58
CA SER A 113 -3.02 6.89 -5.89
C SER A 113 -1.74 6.23 -6.40
N ASN A 114 -0.57 6.47 -5.78
CA ASN A 114 0.68 5.81 -6.13
C ASN A 114 0.75 4.42 -5.53
N THR A 115 0.48 4.30 -4.24
CA THR A 115 0.49 3.02 -3.52
C THR A 115 -0.84 2.28 -3.56
N MET A 116 -1.92 2.96 -4.00
CA MET A 116 -3.30 2.47 -3.88
C MET A 116 -3.73 2.25 -2.43
N GLN A 117 -3.18 3.02 -1.52
CA GLN A 117 -3.43 2.92 -0.08
C GLN A 117 -4.59 3.82 0.34
N TRP A 118 -5.41 3.30 1.26
CA TRP A 118 -6.53 4.00 1.85
C TRP A 118 -6.35 4.04 3.36
N LEU A 119 -6.52 5.22 3.96
CA LEU A 119 -6.45 5.43 5.40
C LEU A 119 -7.66 6.24 5.85
N LEU A 120 -8.23 5.89 7.00
CA LEU A 120 -9.27 6.68 7.65
C LEU A 120 -8.65 7.38 8.85
N LEU A 121 -8.70 8.71 8.85
CA LEU A 121 -8.21 9.56 9.93
C LEU A 121 -9.38 10.01 10.78
N HIS A 122 -9.27 9.89 12.10
CA HIS A 122 -10.17 10.49 13.07
C HIS A 122 -9.43 11.51 13.92
N GLU A 123 -10.05 12.67 14.11
CA GLU A 123 -9.53 13.76 14.93
C GLU A 123 -10.56 14.16 15.99
N MET A 124 -10.09 14.42 17.21
CA MET A 124 -10.88 15.03 18.28
C MET A 124 -9.96 15.74 19.27
N LYS A 125 -10.52 16.69 20.02
CA LYS A 125 -9.84 17.48 21.04
C LYS A 125 -10.55 17.32 22.38
N LEU A 126 -9.77 17.09 23.44
CA LEU A 126 -10.22 17.13 24.83
C LEU A 126 -9.58 18.31 25.54
N SER A 127 -10.35 19.12 26.27
CA SER A 127 -9.81 20.20 27.13
C SER A 127 -9.87 19.75 28.59
N ILE A 128 -8.77 19.19 29.08
CA ILE A 128 -8.70 18.47 30.36
C ILE A 128 -8.04 19.35 31.43
N PRO A 129 -8.70 19.63 32.56
CA PRO A 129 -8.07 20.31 33.69
C PRO A 129 -6.82 19.58 34.18
N ILE A 130 -5.75 20.32 34.51
CA ILE A 130 -4.47 19.71 34.95
C ILE A 130 -4.65 18.85 36.20
N GLU A 131 -5.53 19.25 37.11
CA GLU A 131 -5.85 18.50 38.33
C GLU A 131 -6.42 17.11 38.03
N VAL A 132 -7.31 17.02 37.02
CA VAL A 132 -7.88 15.77 36.52
C VAL A 132 -6.81 14.91 35.86
N MET A 133 -5.93 15.54 35.05
CA MET A 133 -4.80 14.84 34.41
C MET A 133 -3.81 14.27 35.43
N ASP A 134 -3.46 15.03 36.45
CA ASP A 134 -2.55 14.62 37.53
C ASP A 134 -3.17 13.50 38.37
N SER A 135 -4.47 13.62 38.70
CA SER A 135 -5.26 12.57 39.34
C SER A 135 -5.27 11.28 38.51
N ALA A 136 -5.62 11.36 37.23
CA ALA A 136 -5.61 10.22 36.31
C ALA A 136 -4.23 9.56 36.23
N ALA A 137 -3.15 10.36 36.17
CA ALA A 137 -1.78 9.89 36.03
C ALA A 137 -1.17 9.29 37.32
N THR A 138 -1.82 9.46 38.48
CA THR A 138 -1.35 8.92 39.76
C THR A 138 -2.01 7.59 40.16
N VAL A 139 -3.10 7.19 39.48
CA VAL A 139 -3.79 5.91 39.76
C VAL A 139 -2.85 4.73 39.48
N ARG A 140 -2.46 4.01 40.54
CA ARG A 140 -1.66 2.77 40.41
C ARG A 140 -2.54 1.63 39.91
N SER A 141 -2.00 0.88 38.95
CA SER A 141 -2.55 -0.28 38.21
C SER A 141 -3.01 -1.50 39.06
N GLU A 142 -3.30 -1.35 40.35
CA GLU A 142 -3.73 -2.46 41.21
C GLU A 142 -5.25 -2.57 41.37
N ASP A 143 -6.03 -1.58 40.91
CA ASP A 143 -7.48 -1.63 40.98
C ASP A 143 -8.10 -2.20 39.67
N PRO A 144 -8.66 -3.42 39.68
CA PRO A 144 -9.25 -4.03 38.49
C PRO A 144 -10.50 -3.28 37.98
N CYS A 145 -11.07 -2.35 38.76
CA CYS A 145 -12.16 -1.47 38.32
C CYS A 145 -11.68 -0.18 37.63
N SER A 146 -10.43 0.27 37.82
CA SER A 146 -9.92 1.47 37.13
C SER A 146 -9.43 1.08 35.73
N ARG A 147 -10.37 0.92 34.78
CA ARG A 147 -10.01 0.80 33.37
C ARG A 147 -9.30 2.08 32.95
N ASN A 148 -8.03 1.97 32.58
CA ASN A 148 -7.24 3.07 32.04
C ASN A 148 -7.99 3.74 30.88
N TRP A 149 -8.21 5.05 30.97
CA TRP A 149 -9.01 5.80 30.01
C TRP A 149 -8.42 5.76 28.60
N TYR A 150 -7.09 5.60 28.43
CA TYR A 150 -6.48 5.36 27.12
C TYR A 150 -6.96 4.06 26.46
N ALA A 151 -7.14 2.99 27.26
CA ALA A 151 -7.64 1.71 26.75
C ALA A 151 -9.13 1.81 26.41
N ALA A 152 -9.92 2.42 27.30
CA ALA A 152 -11.35 2.60 27.10
C ALA A 152 -11.66 3.53 25.91
N LEU A 153 -10.87 4.60 25.75
CA LEU A 153 -10.96 5.50 24.61
C LEU A 153 -10.54 4.81 23.31
N ARG A 154 -9.46 4.01 23.33
CA ARG A 154 -9.09 3.18 22.17
C ARG A 154 -10.23 2.27 21.78
N ASP A 155 -10.89 1.59 22.73
CA ASP A 155 -11.99 0.68 22.42
C ASP A 155 -13.23 1.42 21.85
N CYS A 156 -13.33 2.74 22.04
CA CYS A 156 -14.33 3.59 21.39
C CYS A 156 -13.93 3.99 19.95
N LEU A 157 -12.63 4.02 19.62
CA LEU A 157 -12.13 4.41 18.31
C LEU A 157 -11.84 3.19 17.40
N VAL A 158 -11.31 2.11 17.96
CA VAL A 158 -10.77 0.97 17.22
C VAL A 158 -11.30 -0.31 17.82
N ARG A 159 -11.59 -1.29 16.96
CA ARG A 159 -11.94 -2.64 17.41
C ARG A 159 -10.70 -3.38 17.89
N SER A 160 -10.66 -3.81 19.16
CA SER A 160 -9.50 -4.50 19.74
C SER A 160 -9.34 -5.96 19.30
N SER A 161 -10.43 -6.67 19.00
CA SER A 161 -10.39 -8.05 18.49
C SER A 161 -11.71 -8.40 17.79
N ASP A 162 -11.66 -9.35 16.86
CA ASP A 162 -12.85 -9.90 16.20
C ASP A 162 -13.76 -10.70 17.15
N ASP A 163 -13.21 -11.20 18.25
CA ASP A 163 -13.94 -11.99 19.25
C ASP A 163 -14.65 -11.13 20.32
N GLN A 164 -14.38 -9.82 20.33
CA GLN A 164 -14.96 -8.91 21.31
C GLN A 164 -16.20 -8.18 20.75
N PRO A 165 -17.17 -7.85 21.62
CA PRO A 165 -18.29 -7.00 21.24
C PRO A 165 -17.78 -5.67 20.70
N ASP A 166 -18.42 -5.19 19.64
CA ASP A 166 -18.06 -3.92 19.04
C ASP A 166 -18.44 -2.78 19.99
N ASN A 167 -17.41 -2.14 20.54
CA ASN A 167 -17.48 -1.11 21.55
C ASN A 167 -17.23 0.30 20.97
N ARG A 168 -17.06 0.39 19.65
CA ARG A 168 -16.75 1.63 18.95
C ARG A 168 -17.89 2.63 19.08
N ALA A 169 -17.56 3.91 19.09
CA ALA A 169 -18.54 4.98 19.11
C ALA A 169 -19.36 4.99 17.79
N PRO A 170 -20.66 5.31 17.84
CA PRO A 170 -21.51 5.39 16.65
C PRO A 170 -20.95 6.27 15.51
N TRP A 171 -20.30 7.39 15.85
CA TRP A 171 -19.59 8.24 14.89
C TRP A 171 -18.53 7.48 14.09
N ILE A 172 -17.72 6.65 14.74
CA ILE A 172 -16.66 5.89 14.09
C ILE A 172 -17.25 4.87 13.12
N GLN A 173 -18.27 4.12 13.56
CA GLN A 173 -18.95 3.14 12.71
C GLN A 173 -19.57 3.81 11.47
N SER A 174 -20.19 4.97 11.66
CA SER A 174 -20.77 5.76 10.58
C SER A 174 -19.71 6.30 9.60
N ALA A 175 -18.56 6.72 10.13
CA ALA A 175 -17.43 7.17 9.30
C ALA A 175 -16.85 6.02 8.47
N GLU A 176 -16.71 4.83 9.04
CA GLU A 176 -16.29 3.65 8.28
C GLU A 176 -17.29 3.28 7.18
N ASP A 177 -18.59 3.31 7.45
CA ASP A 177 -19.62 3.03 6.44
C ASP A 177 -19.57 4.03 5.28
N ALA A 178 -19.46 5.32 5.59
CA ALA A 178 -19.32 6.35 4.58
C ALA A 178 -18.00 6.23 3.79
N ALA A 179 -16.90 5.81 4.43
CA ALA A 179 -15.65 5.47 3.75
C ALA A 179 -15.79 4.25 2.84
N ARG A 180 -16.46 3.17 3.28
CA ARG A 180 -16.76 1.98 2.44
C ARG A 180 -17.51 2.39 1.18
N LEU A 181 -18.53 3.22 1.32
CA LEU A 181 -19.33 3.73 0.19
C LEU A 181 -18.48 4.58 -0.77
N ALA A 182 -17.61 5.44 -0.25
CA ALA A 182 -16.70 6.25 -1.06
C ALA A 182 -15.72 5.39 -1.86
N ILE A 183 -15.11 4.38 -1.23
CA ILE A 183 -14.19 3.43 -1.86
C ILE A 183 -14.91 2.62 -2.94
N CYS A 184 -16.07 2.05 -2.62
CA CYS A 184 -16.86 1.28 -3.60
C CYS A 184 -17.26 2.14 -4.80
N SER A 185 -17.63 3.40 -4.57
CA SER A 185 -17.95 4.36 -5.63
C SER A 185 -16.73 4.63 -6.52
N TYR A 186 -15.55 4.81 -5.94
CA TYR A 186 -14.31 4.99 -6.69
C TYR A 186 -14.00 3.78 -7.60
N PHE A 187 -14.08 2.56 -7.06
CA PHE A 187 -13.88 1.33 -7.84
C PHE A 187 -14.89 1.18 -8.99
N TYR A 188 -16.15 1.54 -8.73
CA TYR A 188 -17.19 1.52 -9.74
C TYR A 188 -16.94 2.57 -10.84
N GLN A 189 -16.47 3.76 -10.50
CA GLN A 189 -16.13 4.80 -11.49
C GLN A 189 -14.93 4.40 -12.36
N LEU A 190 -13.96 3.69 -11.77
CA LEU A 190 -12.68 3.43 -12.42
C LEU A 190 -12.77 2.38 -13.55
N LYS A 191 -13.53 1.29 -13.40
CA LYS A 191 -13.89 0.37 -14.52
C LYS A 191 -15.21 -0.38 -14.36
N ARG A 192 -16.21 0.19 -13.68
CA ARG A 192 -17.46 -0.53 -13.32
C ARG A 192 -17.21 -1.79 -12.49
N TYR A 193 -16.09 -1.83 -11.76
CA TYR A 193 -15.80 -2.92 -10.85
C TYR A 193 -16.72 -2.79 -9.63
N SER A 194 -17.65 -3.75 -9.49
CA SER A 194 -18.60 -3.78 -8.39
C SER A 194 -17.94 -4.39 -7.15
N LEU A 195 -17.21 -3.56 -6.41
CA LEU A 195 -16.66 -3.94 -5.11
C LEU A 195 -17.79 -4.15 -4.10
N ASN A 196 -17.80 -5.30 -3.43
CA ASN A 196 -18.72 -5.55 -2.32
C ASN A 196 -18.31 -4.64 -1.13
N PRO A 197 -19.23 -3.82 -0.57
CA PRO A 197 -18.94 -3.00 0.61
C PRO A 197 -18.41 -3.79 1.80
N HIS A 198 -18.86 -5.04 2.00
CA HIS A 198 -18.35 -5.93 3.06
C HIS A 198 -16.94 -6.46 2.78
N GLY A 199 -16.44 -6.30 1.55
CA GLY A 199 -15.06 -6.60 1.19
C GLY A 199 -14.09 -5.52 1.69
N VAL A 200 -14.54 -4.28 1.88
CA VAL A 200 -13.74 -3.19 2.45
C VAL A 200 -13.76 -3.31 3.97
N ARG A 201 -12.61 -3.68 4.55
CA ARG A 201 -12.50 -4.02 5.97
C ARG A 201 -11.67 -2.99 6.73
N PHE A 202 -12.06 -2.81 7.98
CA PHE A 202 -11.31 -2.08 9.00
C PHE A 202 -10.91 -3.15 10.02
N PRO A 203 -9.70 -3.73 9.90
CA PRO A 203 -9.33 -4.88 10.69
C PRO A 203 -9.22 -4.51 12.17
N PRO A 204 -9.33 -5.47 13.10
CA PRO A 204 -9.05 -5.19 14.50
C PRO A 204 -7.62 -4.70 14.68
N ASN A 205 -7.40 -3.85 15.69
CA ASN A 205 -6.12 -3.19 15.97
C ASN A 205 -5.54 -2.46 14.75
N CYS A 206 -6.39 -1.86 13.91
CA CYS A 206 -5.97 -1.11 12.73
C CYS A 206 -5.49 0.32 13.02
N GLY A 207 -5.77 0.83 14.22
CA GLY A 207 -5.50 2.20 14.60
C GLY A 207 -4.28 2.37 15.51
N ASN A 208 -3.55 3.45 15.27
CA ASN A 208 -2.51 3.97 16.14
C ASN A 208 -2.93 5.34 16.64
N LEU A 209 -2.89 5.56 17.95
CA LEU A 209 -3.41 6.77 18.57
C LEU A 209 -2.26 7.69 19.00
N SER A 210 -2.26 8.90 18.45
CA SER A 210 -1.32 9.95 18.79
C SER A 210 -2.01 11.00 19.66
N PHE A 211 -1.47 11.25 20.85
CA PHE A 211 -1.99 12.22 21.81
C PHE A 211 -1.02 13.41 21.89
N PHE A 212 -1.44 14.55 21.35
CA PHE A 212 -0.72 15.81 21.43
C PHE A 212 -1.25 16.63 22.58
N TYR A 213 -0.47 16.74 23.65
CA TYR A 213 -0.77 17.56 24.82
C TYR A 213 -0.19 18.96 24.62
N VAL A 214 -1.06 19.97 24.68
CA VAL A 214 -0.69 21.38 24.63
C VAL A 214 -1.18 22.03 25.92
N PRO A 215 -0.29 22.50 26.81
CA PRO A 215 -0.69 23.27 27.96
C PRO A 215 -1.13 24.66 27.51
N ASP A 216 -2.21 25.16 28.09
CA ASP A 216 -2.75 26.49 27.79
C ASP A 216 -1.78 27.63 28.06
N HIS A 217 -0.90 27.41 29.05
CA HIS A 217 0.20 28.30 29.39
C HIS A 217 1.46 27.46 29.64
N PRO A 218 2.65 27.85 29.14
CA PRO A 218 3.89 27.13 29.42
C PRO A 218 4.17 26.98 30.93
N GLU A 219 3.81 27.99 31.72
CA GLU A 219 3.90 28.00 33.18
C GLU A 219 2.94 27.01 33.86
N ALA A 220 2.03 26.39 33.12
CA ALA A 220 1.14 25.37 33.65
C ALA A 220 1.88 24.09 34.04
N LEU A 221 3.03 23.85 33.41
CA LEU A 221 3.93 22.74 33.74
C LEU A 221 4.83 23.05 34.95
N SER A 222 5.14 24.33 35.21
CA SER A 222 6.09 24.76 36.25
C SER A 222 5.89 24.26 37.70
N PRO A 223 4.67 23.96 38.21
CA PRO A 223 4.49 23.43 39.56
C PRO A 223 4.97 21.98 39.70
N TYR A 224 5.02 21.27 38.58
CA TYR A 224 5.54 19.93 38.46
C TYR A 224 6.99 20.08 37.99
N SER A 225 7.93 19.27 38.51
CA SER A 225 9.22 19.21 37.81
C SER A 225 8.90 18.83 36.35
N ASP A 226 9.39 19.60 35.36
CA ASP A 226 8.97 19.50 33.95
C ASP A 226 9.04 18.07 33.36
N HIS A 227 9.69 17.15 34.08
CA HIS A 227 9.83 15.75 33.74
C HIS A 227 8.90 14.80 34.51
N GLU A 228 8.45 15.11 35.72
CA GLU A 228 7.65 14.17 36.52
C GLU A 228 6.21 14.07 36.03
N LEU A 229 5.55 15.18 35.69
CA LEU A 229 4.20 15.13 35.12
C LEU A 229 4.22 14.49 33.72
N CYS A 230 5.14 14.92 32.85
CA CYS A 230 5.30 14.37 31.50
C CYS A 230 5.51 12.85 31.51
N SER A 231 6.42 12.35 32.36
CA SER A 231 6.63 10.92 32.52
C SER A 231 5.41 10.19 33.08
N ARG A 232 4.66 10.79 34.02
CA ARG A 232 3.43 10.17 34.55
C ARG A 232 2.32 10.08 33.49
N ILE A 233 2.15 11.11 32.66
CA ILE A 233 1.22 11.07 31.53
C ILE A 233 1.62 9.97 30.54
N ALA A 234 2.91 9.86 30.19
CA ALA A 234 3.40 8.84 29.28
C ALA A 234 3.19 7.40 29.81
N ARG A 235 3.35 7.20 31.13
CA ARG A 235 3.07 5.91 31.78
C ARG A 235 1.63 5.44 31.60
N LEU A 236 0.66 6.35 31.41
CA LEU A 236 -0.71 5.96 31.11
C LEU A 236 -0.78 5.11 29.84
N GLY A 237 -0.08 5.50 28.77
CA GLY A 237 0.01 4.71 27.54
C GLY A 237 0.75 3.38 27.75
N HIS A 238 1.90 3.41 28.45
CA HIS A 238 2.72 2.21 28.70
C HIS A 238 1.97 1.14 29.50
N ASN A 239 1.17 1.55 30.49
CA ASN A 239 0.36 0.66 31.29
C ASN A 239 -0.66 -0.12 30.44
N VAL A 240 -1.18 0.47 29.36
CA VAL A 240 -2.11 -0.23 28.45
C VAL A 240 -1.39 -1.29 27.62
N GLU A 241 -0.21 -0.97 27.10
CA GLU A 241 0.58 -1.92 26.29
C GLU A 241 1.38 -2.91 27.13
N ARG A 242 1.36 -2.80 28.47
CA ARG A 242 2.14 -3.63 29.39
C ARG A 242 3.64 -3.58 29.05
N ILE A 243 4.11 -2.40 28.67
CA ILE A 243 5.52 -2.14 28.40
C ILE A 243 6.18 -1.80 29.74
N ASP A 244 7.24 -2.53 30.10
CA ASP A 244 8.08 -2.17 31.24
C ASP A 244 8.77 -0.83 30.91
N SER A 245 8.24 0.26 31.45
CA SER A 245 8.68 1.61 31.13
C SER A 245 10.10 1.85 31.63
N ASN A 246 11.05 2.11 30.73
CA ASN A 246 12.33 2.69 31.09
C ASN A 246 12.27 4.19 30.75
N GLU A 247 12.32 5.07 31.76
CA GLU A 247 12.13 6.53 31.54
C GLU A 247 13.17 7.16 30.61
N ASP A 248 14.32 6.50 30.42
CA ASP A 248 15.43 6.89 29.55
C ASP A 248 15.12 6.75 28.05
N ASP A 249 14.02 6.09 27.70
CA ASP A 249 13.69 5.81 26.31
C ASP A 249 12.93 6.94 25.61
N ALA A 250 12.41 7.94 26.34
CA ALA A 250 11.69 9.08 25.76
C ALA A 250 12.65 10.13 25.17
N LEU A 251 12.28 10.73 24.04
CA LEU A 251 13.03 11.85 23.44
C LEU A 251 12.61 13.16 24.12
N ARG A 252 13.57 13.84 24.75
CA ARG A 252 13.34 15.09 25.49
C ARG A 252 14.15 16.23 24.87
N LYS A 253 13.46 17.32 24.54
CA LYS A 253 14.04 18.60 24.12
C LYS A 253 13.40 19.73 24.92
N GLU A 254 13.96 20.93 24.84
CA GLU A 254 13.52 22.12 25.63
C GLU A 254 12.01 22.38 25.57
N ARG A 255 11.35 22.05 24.45
CA ARG A 255 9.93 22.34 24.19
C ARG A 255 9.14 21.13 23.66
N LEU A 256 9.70 19.93 23.82
CA LEU A 256 9.12 18.70 23.30
C LEU A 256 9.44 17.53 24.23
N TYR A 257 8.39 16.84 24.65
CA TYR A 257 8.48 15.51 25.20
C TYR A 257 7.81 14.55 24.22
N TYR A 258 8.57 13.57 23.73
CA TYR A 258 8.05 12.58 22.79
C TYR A 258 8.33 11.18 23.35
N ASP A 259 7.26 10.49 23.69
CA ASP A 259 7.33 9.12 24.18
C ASP A 259 6.51 8.15 23.33
N PHE A 260 7.07 6.95 23.21
CA PHE A 260 6.55 5.90 22.35
C PHE A 260 6.11 4.70 23.19
N GLY A 261 4.80 4.58 23.41
CA GLY A 261 4.17 3.51 24.19
C GLY A 261 3.51 2.47 23.31
N GLY A 262 4.19 1.96 22.28
CA GLY A 262 3.64 0.95 21.38
C GLY A 262 2.65 1.54 20.37
N ARG A 263 1.33 1.37 20.59
CA ARG A 263 0.30 1.97 19.71
C ARG A 263 -0.12 3.38 20.14
N TYR A 264 0.31 3.77 21.34
CA TYR A 264 0.01 5.05 21.96
C TYR A 264 1.24 5.94 21.90
N HIS A 265 1.10 7.11 21.30
CA HIS A 265 2.18 8.10 21.21
C HIS A 265 1.82 9.28 22.10
N THR A 266 2.68 9.59 23.06
CA THR A 266 2.48 10.73 23.97
C THR A 266 3.43 11.83 23.55
N ILE A 267 2.87 12.92 23.03
CA ILE A 267 3.63 14.04 22.49
C ILE A 267 3.19 15.29 23.24
N ILE A 268 4.07 15.85 24.06
CA ILE A 268 3.79 17.07 24.84
C ILE A 268 4.60 18.20 24.25
N VAL A 269 3.91 19.26 23.83
CA VAL A 269 4.50 20.41 23.14
C VAL A 269 4.12 21.71 23.85
N ASP A 270 4.90 22.76 23.64
CA ASP A 270 4.69 24.06 24.30
C ASP A 270 3.58 24.92 23.69
N SER A 271 3.12 24.58 22.47
CA SER A 271 2.24 25.42 21.67
C SER A 271 1.50 24.63 20.58
N GLN A 272 0.39 25.18 20.11
CA GLN A 272 -0.36 24.59 19.00
C GLN A 272 0.41 24.63 17.67
N ASP A 273 1.25 25.65 17.45
CA ASP A 273 2.13 25.72 16.28
C ASP A 273 3.11 24.54 16.21
N ALA A 274 3.54 24.03 17.36
CA ALA A 274 4.39 22.84 17.43
C ALA A 274 3.66 21.56 16.97
N ILE A 275 2.33 21.47 17.13
CA ILE A 275 1.54 20.36 16.54
C ILE A 275 1.70 20.38 15.02
N MET A 276 1.57 21.55 14.40
CA MET A 276 1.67 21.70 12.94
C MET A 276 3.04 21.29 12.39
N ARG A 277 4.08 21.31 13.23
CA ARG A 277 5.44 20.84 12.92
C ARG A 277 5.61 19.34 13.11
N TYR A 278 5.10 18.78 14.21
CA TYR A 278 5.39 17.40 14.62
C TYR A 278 4.33 16.37 14.17
N MET A 279 3.08 16.78 13.98
CA MET A 279 2.01 15.94 13.45
C MET A 279 2.35 15.36 12.06
N PRO A 280 2.90 16.13 11.10
CA PRO A 280 3.42 15.58 9.85
C PRO A 280 4.40 14.41 10.02
N LEU A 281 5.31 14.46 11.00
CA LEU A 281 6.30 13.42 11.24
C LEU A 281 5.66 12.14 11.75
N GLN A 282 4.78 12.28 12.74
CA GLN A 282 4.03 11.17 13.31
C GLN A 282 3.10 10.53 12.27
N PHE A 283 2.43 11.35 11.47
CA PHE A 283 1.59 10.88 10.37
C PHE A 283 2.41 10.12 9.32
N HIS A 284 3.54 10.67 8.86
CA HIS A 284 4.39 10.00 7.85
C HIS A 284 4.82 8.61 8.32
N ALA A 285 5.22 8.50 9.58
CA ALA A 285 5.61 7.23 10.17
C ALA A 285 4.42 6.24 10.24
N GLN A 286 3.22 6.70 10.61
CA GLN A 286 2.00 5.88 10.63
C GLN A 286 1.57 5.44 9.22
N TYR A 287 1.72 6.34 8.24
CA TYR A 287 1.48 6.06 6.83
C TYR A 287 2.41 4.94 6.33
N CYS A 288 3.72 5.05 6.60
CA CYS A 288 4.69 4.01 6.26
C CYS A 288 4.39 2.68 6.96
N TRP A 289 4.03 2.70 8.25
CA TRP A 289 3.62 1.50 8.97
C TRP A 289 2.41 0.81 8.33
N ALA A 290 1.40 1.58 7.96
CA ALA A 290 0.23 1.07 7.27
C ALA A 290 0.55 0.55 5.86
N TYR A 291 1.50 1.18 5.16
CA TYR A 291 1.98 0.70 3.86
C TYR A 291 2.69 -0.64 4.01
N LEU A 292 3.58 -0.80 4.98
CA LEU A 292 4.29 -2.05 5.25
C LEU A 292 3.33 -3.23 5.47
N ARG A 293 2.19 -3.00 6.15
CA ARG A 293 1.14 -4.00 6.29
C ARG A 293 0.53 -4.40 4.94
N THR A 294 0.19 -3.42 4.11
CA THR A 294 -0.37 -3.67 2.77
C THR A 294 0.66 -4.37 1.87
N ALA A 295 1.91 -3.94 1.93
CA ALA A 295 3.02 -4.53 1.19
C ALA A 295 3.27 -5.98 1.62
N HIS A 296 3.16 -6.31 2.91
CA HIS A 296 3.26 -7.69 3.39
C HIS A 296 2.17 -8.57 2.76
N THR A 297 0.91 -8.13 2.72
CA THR A 297 -0.17 -8.86 2.04
C THR A 297 0.15 -9.05 0.56
N LEU A 298 0.61 -7.99 -0.12
CA LEU A 298 1.02 -8.07 -1.51
C LEU A 298 2.16 -9.07 -1.72
N VAL A 299 3.16 -9.10 -0.84
CA VAL A 299 4.30 -10.02 -0.92
C VAL A 299 3.85 -11.47 -0.80
N CYS A 300 2.98 -11.79 0.16
CA CYS A 300 2.42 -13.14 0.28
C CYS A 300 1.71 -13.57 -1.01
N ASP A 301 0.95 -12.67 -1.64
CA ASP A 301 0.30 -12.94 -2.92
C ASP A 301 1.30 -13.22 -4.05
N MET A 302 2.44 -12.52 -4.05
CA MET A 302 3.50 -12.73 -5.03
C MET A 302 4.12 -14.11 -4.90
N GLU A 303 4.38 -14.56 -3.67
CA GLU A 303 4.92 -15.89 -3.41
C GLU A 303 3.98 -16.98 -3.93
N ASP A 304 2.67 -16.86 -3.66
CA ASP A 304 1.66 -17.79 -4.17
C ASP A 304 1.58 -17.80 -5.70
N ALA A 305 1.67 -16.63 -6.34
CA ALA A 305 1.65 -16.52 -7.80
C ALA A 305 2.89 -17.15 -8.46
N LEU A 306 4.07 -17.03 -7.84
CA LEU A 306 5.33 -17.58 -8.37
C LEU A 306 5.43 -19.10 -8.27
N VAL A 307 4.71 -19.72 -7.33
CA VAL A 307 4.63 -21.19 -7.21
C VAL A 307 3.92 -21.81 -8.42
N MET A 308 3.07 -21.05 -9.12
CA MET A 308 2.41 -21.49 -10.34
C MET A 308 3.36 -21.40 -11.53
N GLU A 309 3.72 -22.54 -12.14
CA GLU A 309 4.76 -22.65 -13.19
C GLU A 309 4.55 -21.83 -14.48
N SER A 310 3.40 -21.17 -14.63
CA SER A 310 3.12 -20.26 -15.75
C SER A 310 2.38 -19.00 -15.28
N LEU A 311 3.12 -17.91 -15.11
CA LEU A 311 2.55 -16.57 -14.96
C LEU A 311 1.88 -16.14 -16.27
N SER A 312 0.70 -15.54 -16.18
CA SER A 312 0.10 -14.85 -17.32
C SER A 312 0.73 -13.47 -17.49
N LYS A 313 0.60 -12.85 -18.68
CA LYS A 313 1.06 -11.46 -18.91
C LYS A 313 0.43 -10.47 -17.94
N GLN A 314 -0.83 -10.71 -17.54
CA GLN A 314 -1.52 -9.85 -16.58
C GLN A 314 -0.95 -9.99 -15.17
N ASP A 315 -0.46 -11.18 -14.81
CA ASP A 315 0.23 -11.39 -13.54
C ASP A 315 1.62 -10.75 -13.56
N GLU A 316 2.33 -10.80 -14.70
CA GLU A 316 3.60 -10.07 -14.89
C GLU A 316 3.41 -8.55 -14.71
N ASP A 317 2.45 -7.95 -15.43
CA ASP A 317 2.13 -6.52 -15.31
C ASP A 317 1.69 -6.15 -13.86
N TYR A 318 1.04 -7.05 -13.15
CA TYR A 318 0.62 -6.85 -11.75
C TYR A 318 1.82 -6.84 -10.81
N LEU A 319 2.71 -7.83 -10.94
CA LEU A 319 3.91 -7.95 -10.13
C LEU A 319 4.88 -6.77 -10.35
N ASP A 320 5.06 -6.33 -11.60
CA ASP A 320 5.85 -5.13 -11.92
C ASP A 320 5.30 -3.88 -11.24
N ARG A 321 3.96 -3.74 -11.15
CA ARG A 321 3.35 -2.58 -10.49
C ARG A 321 3.56 -2.59 -8.98
N ILE A 322 3.52 -3.76 -8.35
CA ILE A 322 3.83 -3.89 -6.92
C ILE A 322 5.31 -3.55 -6.67
N ILE A 323 6.23 -4.06 -7.49
CA ILE A 323 7.67 -3.73 -7.39
C ILE A 323 7.87 -2.21 -7.48
N ASN A 324 7.25 -1.57 -8.48
CA ASN A 324 7.32 -0.11 -8.65
C ASN A 324 6.73 0.65 -7.44
N ASN A 325 5.67 0.13 -6.81
CA ASN A 325 5.11 0.75 -5.60
C ASN A 325 6.07 0.65 -4.41
N ILE A 326 6.75 -0.49 -4.24
CA ILE A 326 7.78 -0.68 -3.21
C ILE A 326 8.91 0.32 -3.40
N HIS A 327 9.43 0.44 -4.62
CA HIS A 327 10.49 1.42 -4.93
C HIS A 327 10.01 2.87 -4.74
N TYR A 328 8.75 3.17 -5.10
CA TYR A 328 8.17 4.50 -4.90
C TYR A 328 8.11 4.87 -3.42
N GLU A 329 7.70 3.95 -2.55
CA GLU A 329 7.58 4.22 -1.11
C GLU A 329 8.93 4.44 -0.43
N GLN A 330 9.95 3.71 -0.86
CA GLN A 330 11.29 3.98 -0.35
C GLN A 330 11.84 5.32 -0.84
N PHE A 331 11.57 5.68 -2.10
CA PHE A 331 11.88 7.01 -2.61
C PHE A 331 11.14 8.09 -1.80
N LEU A 332 9.86 7.87 -1.51
CA LEU A 332 9.01 8.77 -0.74
C LEU A 332 9.56 9.00 0.67
N TYR A 333 9.89 7.93 1.38
CA TYR A 333 10.48 7.98 2.71
C TYR A 333 11.82 8.75 2.72
N ALA A 334 12.66 8.52 1.71
CA ALA A 334 13.93 9.23 1.57
C ALA A 334 13.73 10.72 1.22
N GLU A 335 12.74 11.08 0.39
CA GLU A 335 12.41 12.46 0.08
C GLU A 335 11.86 13.19 1.31
N PHE A 336 10.93 12.56 2.03
CA PHE A 336 10.39 13.10 3.28
C PHE A 336 11.50 13.33 4.31
N SER A 337 12.34 12.33 4.56
CA SER A 337 13.47 12.44 5.49
C SER A 337 14.41 13.61 5.14
N ARG A 338 14.63 13.89 3.85
CA ARG A 338 15.44 15.05 3.41
C ARG A 338 14.72 16.39 3.59
N SER A 339 13.39 16.40 3.51
CA SER A 339 12.59 17.63 3.68
C SER A 339 12.58 18.12 5.13
N VAL A 340 12.69 17.20 6.10
CA VAL A 340 12.59 17.51 7.53
C VAL A 340 13.96 17.57 8.22
N GLN A 341 14.98 18.12 7.56
CA GLN A 341 16.35 18.18 8.09
C GLN A 341 16.44 18.79 9.49
N ALA A 342 15.61 19.81 9.80
CA ALA A 342 15.57 20.47 11.09
C ALA A 342 15.09 19.57 12.25
N ASP A 343 14.35 18.50 11.96
CA ASP A 343 13.77 17.58 12.95
C ASP A 343 14.19 16.13 12.71
N THR A 344 15.30 15.92 12.00
CA THR A 344 15.85 14.59 11.66
C THR A 344 15.98 13.67 12.88
N GLU A 345 16.34 14.22 14.04
CA GLU A 345 16.48 13.45 15.29
C GLU A 345 15.15 12.85 15.77
N ILE A 346 14.02 13.55 15.57
CA ILE A 346 12.69 13.06 15.97
C ILE A 346 12.28 11.96 15.01
N LEU A 347 12.46 12.17 13.70
CA LEU A 347 12.17 11.15 12.71
C LEU A 347 13.05 9.89 12.93
N ALA A 348 14.33 10.06 13.24
CA ALA A 348 15.23 8.95 13.57
C ALA A 348 14.83 8.22 14.87
N TYR A 349 14.30 8.95 15.85
CA TYR A 349 13.75 8.35 17.08
C TYR A 349 12.53 7.47 16.77
N ILE A 350 11.57 7.99 15.99
CA ILE A 350 10.39 7.23 15.55
C ILE A 350 10.81 6.01 14.72
N ASP A 351 11.70 6.22 13.75
CA ASP A 351 12.25 5.16 12.90
C ASP A 351 12.90 4.06 13.72
N ARG A 352 13.68 4.39 14.77
CA ARG A 352 14.27 3.38 15.66
C ARG A 352 13.21 2.55 16.39
N LYS A 353 12.11 3.18 16.83
CA LYS A 353 11.04 2.50 17.58
C LYS A 353 10.18 1.60 16.69
N TRP A 354 9.96 1.98 15.44
CA TRP A 354 9.17 1.20 14.48
C TRP A 354 9.96 0.39 13.45
N SER A 355 11.29 0.56 13.41
CA SER A 355 12.18 -0.07 12.44
C SER A 355 11.79 0.19 10.98
N LEU A 356 11.28 1.38 10.66
CA LEU A 356 10.71 1.70 9.34
C LEU A 356 11.75 1.55 8.22
N THR A 357 12.93 2.17 8.37
CA THR A 357 14.02 2.11 7.40
C THR A 357 14.47 0.67 7.16
N LEU A 358 14.59 -0.12 8.24
CA LEU A 358 14.98 -1.53 8.14
C LEU A 358 13.95 -2.33 7.35
N SER A 359 12.66 -2.20 7.68
CA SER A 359 11.56 -2.91 7.01
C SER A 359 11.41 -2.49 5.55
N LEU A 360 11.51 -1.20 5.23
CA LEU A 360 11.48 -0.71 3.85
C LEU A 360 12.67 -1.22 3.03
N THR A 361 13.86 -1.27 3.63
CA THR A 361 15.06 -1.83 2.97
C THR A 361 14.93 -3.33 2.70
N GLN A 362 14.38 -4.09 3.64
CA GLN A 362 14.11 -5.52 3.45
C GLN A 362 13.09 -5.75 2.34
N LEU A 363 12.04 -4.93 2.29
CA LEU A 363 11.02 -4.97 1.25
C LEU A 363 11.60 -4.64 -0.14
N GLU A 364 12.50 -3.66 -0.23
CA GLU A 364 13.24 -3.35 -1.46
C GLU A 364 14.09 -4.53 -1.93
N GLN A 365 14.85 -5.15 -1.00
CA GLN A 365 15.67 -6.32 -1.32
C GLN A 365 14.82 -7.47 -1.84
N PHE A 366 13.65 -7.71 -1.23
CA PHE A 366 12.68 -8.67 -1.71
C PHE A 366 12.21 -8.33 -3.13
N ALA A 367 11.78 -7.08 -3.37
CA ALA A 367 11.33 -6.62 -4.69
C ALA A 367 12.40 -6.78 -5.78
N ASN A 368 13.67 -6.48 -5.46
CA ASN A 368 14.79 -6.66 -6.38
C ASN A 368 15.06 -8.13 -6.71
N ASN A 369 14.97 -9.02 -5.72
CA ASN A 369 15.08 -10.47 -5.93
C ASN A 369 13.92 -11.00 -6.80
N LEU A 370 12.72 -10.47 -6.58
CA LEU A 370 11.54 -10.83 -7.37
C LEU A 370 11.66 -10.36 -8.81
N ALA A 371 12.09 -9.11 -9.04
CA ALA A 371 12.35 -8.58 -10.38
C ALA A 371 13.32 -9.48 -11.16
N GLY A 372 14.41 -9.92 -10.52
CA GLY A 372 15.35 -10.86 -11.13
C GLY A 372 14.75 -12.25 -11.40
N THR A 373 13.80 -12.70 -10.59
CA THR A 373 13.08 -13.97 -10.80
C THR A 373 12.09 -13.86 -11.96
N LEU A 374 11.35 -12.76 -12.04
CA LEU A 374 10.45 -12.43 -13.14
C LEU A 374 11.20 -12.32 -14.46
N GLU A 375 12.34 -11.62 -14.49
CA GLU A 375 13.17 -11.50 -15.68
C GLU A 375 13.62 -12.88 -16.19
N ARG A 376 14.06 -13.78 -15.29
CA ARG A 376 14.42 -15.16 -15.67
C ARG A 376 13.21 -15.94 -16.19
N SER A 377 12.03 -15.75 -15.61
CA SER A 377 10.79 -16.38 -16.07
C SER A 377 10.42 -15.89 -17.48
N LEU A 378 10.48 -14.57 -17.71
CA LEU A 378 10.27 -13.92 -19.00
C LEU A 378 11.26 -14.39 -20.06
N GLN A 379 12.55 -14.49 -19.73
CA GLN A 379 13.57 -15.02 -20.64
C GLN A 379 13.28 -16.48 -21.02
N ARG A 380 12.83 -17.31 -20.08
CA ARG A 380 12.41 -18.70 -20.35
C ARG A 380 11.16 -18.75 -21.24
N SER A 381 10.17 -17.88 -21.03
CA SER A 381 8.94 -17.82 -21.84
C SER A 381 9.21 -17.32 -23.26
N ALA A 382 10.06 -16.30 -23.41
CA ALA A 382 10.54 -15.80 -24.69
C ALA A 382 11.31 -16.89 -25.47
N GLY A 383 12.18 -17.64 -24.79
CA GLY A 383 12.88 -18.78 -25.38
C GLY A 383 11.93 -19.89 -25.88
N LYS A 384 10.88 -20.20 -25.12
CA LYS A 384 9.81 -21.13 -25.57
C LYS A 384 9.06 -20.60 -26.79
N THR A 385 8.80 -19.30 -26.86
CA THR A 385 8.07 -18.66 -27.97
C THR A 385 8.90 -18.59 -29.24
N ALA A 386 10.18 -18.21 -29.13
CA ALA A 386 11.13 -18.24 -30.24
C ALA A 386 11.24 -19.66 -30.83
N ARG A 387 11.31 -20.69 -29.98
CA ARG A 387 11.31 -22.09 -30.41
C ARG A 387 10.02 -22.48 -31.15
N ARG A 388 8.86 -21.98 -30.73
CA ARG A 388 7.58 -22.21 -31.45
C ARG A 388 7.57 -21.52 -32.81
N GLN A 389 8.11 -20.30 -32.90
CA GLN A 389 8.23 -19.57 -34.17
C GLN A 389 9.18 -20.28 -35.14
N GLU A 390 10.32 -20.77 -34.67
CA GLU A 390 11.23 -21.59 -35.47
C GLU A 390 10.56 -22.85 -36.01
N ILE A 391 9.76 -23.54 -35.19
CA ILE A 391 8.99 -24.72 -35.62
C ILE A 391 7.90 -24.34 -36.63
N ALA A 392 7.21 -23.22 -36.44
CA ALA A 392 6.17 -22.74 -37.36
C ALA A 392 6.77 -22.32 -38.71
N LEU A 393 7.90 -21.62 -38.70
CA LEU A 393 8.65 -21.27 -39.91
C LEU A 393 9.18 -22.53 -40.62
N PHE A 394 9.62 -23.52 -39.86
CA PHE A 394 10.02 -24.82 -40.40
C PHE A 394 8.83 -25.60 -41.02
N ALA A 395 7.66 -25.58 -40.39
CA ALA A 395 6.46 -26.19 -40.96
C ALA A 395 6.02 -25.47 -42.25
N LEU A 396 6.12 -24.14 -42.27
CA LEU A 396 5.82 -23.32 -43.45
C LEU A 396 6.78 -23.64 -44.61
N SER A 397 8.08 -23.80 -44.34
CA SER A 397 9.04 -24.17 -45.38
C SER A 397 8.83 -25.59 -45.91
N LEU A 398 8.38 -26.52 -45.07
CA LEU A 398 8.00 -27.88 -45.51
C LEU A 398 6.78 -27.85 -46.44
N ILE A 399 5.76 -27.04 -46.11
CA ILE A 399 4.57 -26.85 -46.97
C ILE A 399 4.97 -26.24 -48.32
N GLN A 400 5.85 -25.24 -48.32
CA GLN A 400 6.38 -24.63 -49.55
C GLN A 400 7.13 -25.65 -50.42
N LEU A 401 7.90 -26.55 -49.80
CA LEU A 401 8.64 -27.60 -50.51
C LEU A 401 7.68 -28.63 -51.14
N ILE A 402 6.62 -29.03 -50.43
CA ILE A 402 5.57 -29.92 -50.95
C ILE A 402 4.82 -29.26 -52.10
N ALA A 403 4.47 -27.98 -51.97
CA ALA A 403 3.84 -27.22 -53.04
C ALA A 403 4.73 -27.13 -54.28
N LEU A 404 6.04 -26.92 -54.09
CA LEU A 404 7.01 -26.90 -55.19
C LEU A 404 7.09 -28.25 -55.91
N VAL A 405 7.06 -29.37 -55.17
CA VAL A 405 7.00 -30.73 -55.75
C VAL A 405 5.70 -30.94 -56.53
N SER A 406 4.56 -30.44 -56.04
CA SER A 406 3.28 -30.50 -56.75
C SER A 406 3.33 -29.74 -58.08
N VAL A 407 3.84 -28.50 -58.08
CA VAL A 407 4.00 -27.71 -59.31
C VAL A 407 4.98 -28.38 -60.28
N TRP A 408 6.01 -29.06 -59.75
CA TRP A 408 6.95 -29.84 -60.56
C TRP A 408 6.29 -31.07 -61.20
N ALA A 409 5.43 -31.77 -60.47
CA ALA A 409 4.66 -32.90 -61.00
C ALA A 409 3.67 -32.44 -62.09
N ASP A 410 3.01 -31.30 -61.90
CA ASP A 410 2.15 -30.68 -62.92
C ASP A 410 2.95 -30.27 -64.16
N TYR A 411 4.14 -29.69 -63.97
CA TYR A 411 5.06 -29.38 -65.07
C TYR A 411 5.49 -30.63 -65.83
N LEU A 412 5.83 -31.72 -65.14
CA LEU A 412 6.21 -32.98 -65.80
C LEU A 412 5.06 -33.60 -66.60
N ASN A 413 3.85 -33.60 -66.04
CA ASN A 413 2.66 -34.02 -66.78
C ASN A 413 2.44 -33.14 -68.02
N LEU A 414 2.64 -31.83 -67.93
CA LEU A 414 2.53 -30.91 -69.07
C LEU A 414 3.58 -31.20 -70.16
N VAL A 415 4.84 -31.47 -69.77
CA VAL A 415 5.92 -31.84 -70.70
C VAL A 415 5.63 -33.18 -71.37
N GLU A 416 5.12 -34.17 -70.64
CA GLU A 416 4.78 -35.49 -71.17
C GLU A 416 3.54 -35.46 -72.08
N THR A 417 2.56 -34.61 -71.77
CA THR A 417 1.29 -34.51 -72.54
C THR A 417 1.42 -33.65 -73.80
N TYR A 418 2.31 -32.66 -73.83
CA TYR A 418 2.49 -31.72 -74.95
C TYR A 418 3.85 -31.82 -75.65
N GLY A 419 4.63 -32.87 -75.36
CA GLY A 419 6.04 -33.03 -75.68
C GLY A 419 6.48 -32.97 -77.14
N ASP A 420 5.58 -32.74 -78.10
CA ASP A 420 5.91 -32.82 -79.54
C ASP A 420 5.99 -31.48 -80.27
N LYS A 421 5.83 -30.33 -79.59
CA LYS A 421 5.93 -29.01 -80.26
C LYS A 421 6.70 -27.95 -79.46
N ASN A 422 7.95 -27.74 -79.89
CA ASN A 422 8.78 -26.55 -79.64
C ASN A 422 8.90 -26.09 -78.18
N TYR A 423 9.70 -26.79 -77.38
CA TYR A 423 10.28 -26.18 -76.18
C TYR A 423 11.53 -25.36 -76.58
N GLY A 424 11.53 -24.08 -76.22
CA GLY A 424 12.56 -23.09 -76.57
C GLY A 424 13.97 -23.48 -76.11
N ALA A 425 14.98 -22.87 -76.74
CA ALA A 425 16.40 -23.25 -76.74
C ALA A 425 17.14 -23.41 -75.39
N PHE A 426 16.51 -23.19 -74.24
CA PHE A 426 17.19 -23.15 -72.93
C PHE A 426 17.43 -24.54 -72.29
N PRO A 427 16.45 -25.48 -72.20
CA PRO A 427 16.68 -26.79 -71.60
C PRO A 427 17.62 -27.67 -72.45
N TRP A 428 17.53 -27.53 -73.77
CA TRP A 428 18.39 -28.27 -74.72
C TRP A 428 19.86 -27.86 -74.63
N ALA A 429 20.14 -26.58 -74.33
CA ALA A 429 21.50 -26.06 -74.16
C ALA A 429 22.18 -26.53 -72.85
N MET A 430 21.41 -26.85 -71.80
CA MET A 430 21.97 -27.34 -70.53
C MET A 430 22.09 -28.86 -70.44
N PHE A 431 21.14 -29.61 -71.00
CA PHE A 431 21.06 -31.06 -70.77
C PHE A 431 21.43 -31.90 -72.01
N GLY A 432 21.51 -31.30 -73.20
CA GLY A 432 22.08 -31.90 -74.42
C GLY A 432 21.30 -33.08 -75.04
N SER A 433 20.37 -33.70 -74.32
CA SER A 433 19.46 -34.73 -74.84
C SER A 433 18.19 -34.85 -73.99
N GLU A 434 17.11 -35.33 -74.60
CA GLU A 434 15.84 -35.64 -73.93
C GLU A 434 16.01 -36.69 -72.82
N SER A 435 16.85 -37.70 -73.05
CA SER A 435 17.20 -38.73 -72.06
C SER A 435 17.87 -38.14 -70.80
N ALA A 436 18.80 -37.20 -70.97
CA ALA A 436 19.48 -36.54 -69.86
C ALA A 436 18.55 -35.60 -69.08
N LEU A 437 17.68 -34.87 -69.78
CA LEU A 437 16.66 -34.03 -69.16
C LEU A 437 15.67 -34.89 -68.36
N ASN A 438 15.21 -36.00 -68.91
CA ASN A 438 14.28 -36.91 -68.22
C ASN A 438 14.96 -37.56 -67.00
N SER A 439 16.21 -38.01 -67.13
CA SER A 439 16.98 -38.57 -66.01
C SER A 439 17.20 -37.54 -64.89
N PHE A 440 17.53 -36.30 -65.23
CA PHE A 440 17.65 -35.21 -64.26
C PHE A 440 16.31 -34.92 -63.58
N ASN A 441 15.22 -34.88 -64.33
CA ASN A 441 13.88 -34.60 -63.82
C ASN A 441 13.33 -35.71 -62.91
N VAL A 442 13.68 -36.97 -63.17
CA VAL A 442 13.32 -38.10 -62.31
C VAL A 442 14.14 -38.08 -61.01
N LEU A 443 15.43 -37.73 -61.09
CA LEU A 443 16.34 -37.77 -59.95
C LEU A 443 16.28 -36.56 -59.03
N LEU A 444 15.98 -35.36 -59.57
CA LEU A 444 15.96 -34.11 -58.80
C LEU A 444 14.97 -34.13 -57.62
N PRO A 445 13.71 -34.61 -57.76
CA PRO A 445 12.79 -34.72 -56.63
C PRO A 445 13.31 -35.64 -55.52
N TRP A 446 13.88 -36.80 -55.89
CA TRP A 446 14.47 -37.72 -54.92
C TRP A 446 15.68 -37.12 -54.20
N LEU A 447 16.53 -36.41 -54.93
CA LEU A 447 17.70 -35.73 -54.36
C LEU A 447 17.27 -34.61 -53.40
N LEU A 448 16.25 -33.83 -53.75
CA LEU A 448 15.68 -32.81 -52.87
C LEU A 448 15.02 -33.41 -51.62
N ILE A 449 14.32 -34.54 -51.74
CA ILE A 449 13.75 -35.28 -50.60
C ILE A 449 14.88 -35.77 -49.69
N ILE A 450 15.94 -36.37 -50.24
CA ILE A 450 17.08 -36.87 -49.45
C ILE A 450 17.79 -35.72 -48.74
N VAL A 451 18.08 -34.61 -49.42
CA VAL A 451 18.68 -33.42 -48.80
C VAL A 451 17.78 -32.86 -47.70
N SER A 452 16.47 -32.83 -47.91
CA SER A 452 15.50 -32.38 -46.90
C SER A 452 15.48 -33.30 -45.67
N ILE A 453 15.53 -34.61 -45.88
CA ILE A 453 15.63 -35.60 -44.79
C ILE A 453 16.96 -35.44 -44.05
N CYS A 454 18.08 -35.24 -44.74
CA CYS A 454 19.38 -35.00 -44.12
C CYS A 454 19.39 -33.72 -43.27
N ILE A 455 18.81 -32.63 -43.77
CA ILE A 455 18.65 -31.38 -43.01
C ILE A 455 17.74 -31.61 -41.79
N MET A 456 16.65 -32.37 -41.95
CA MET A 456 15.73 -32.72 -40.87
C MET A 456 16.43 -33.53 -39.77
N ILE A 457 17.19 -34.55 -40.13
CA ILE A 457 17.98 -35.37 -39.20
C ILE A 457 19.04 -34.50 -38.50
N TRP A 458 19.72 -33.61 -39.23
CA TRP A 458 20.71 -32.70 -38.64
C TRP A 458 20.07 -31.73 -37.64
N CYS A 459 18.92 -31.14 -37.97
CA CYS A 459 18.16 -30.28 -37.06
C CYS A 459 17.67 -31.04 -35.83
N LEU A 460 17.10 -32.24 -36.01
CA LEU A 460 16.64 -33.08 -34.89
C LEU A 460 17.80 -33.51 -33.98
N ALA A 461 18.95 -33.88 -34.55
CA ALA A 461 20.15 -34.23 -33.79
C ALA A 461 20.73 -33.03 -33.02
N LYS A 462 20.67 -31.81 -33.60
CA LYS A 462 21.09 -30.58 -32.91
C LYS A 462 20.14 -30.24 -31.76
N ILE A 463 18.83 -30.42 -31.94
CA ILE A 463 17.82 -30.23 -30.89
C ILE A 463 17.97 -31.25 -29.75
N ALA A 464 18.31 -32.50 -30.07
CA ALA A 464 18.51 -33.56 -29.09
C ALA A 464 19.78 -33.36 -28.24
N ARG A 465 20.81 -32.67 -28.76
CA ARG A 465 22.04 -32.31 -28.02
C ARG A 465 21.91 -31.11 -27.09
N HIS A 466 20.82 -30.33 -27.21
CA HIS A 466 20.54 -29.14 -26.38
C HIS A 466 19.37 -29.36 -25.40
N ARG A 467 18.88 -30.59 -25.28
CA ARG A 467 18.18 -31.08 -24.08
C ARG A 467 19.20 -31.76 -23.20
#